data_AF-A0A929GH92-F1
#
_entry.id   AF-A0A929GH92-F1
#
_cell.length_a   1.000
_cell.length_b   1.000
_cell.length_c   1.000
_cell.angle_alpha   90.00
_cell.angle_beta   90.00
_cell.angle_gamma   90.00
#
_symmetry.space_group_name_H-M   'P 1'
#
loop_
_entity.id
_entity.type
_entity.pdbx_description
1 polymer ?
#
loop_
_entity_poly.entity_id
_entity_poly.type
_entity_poly.pdbx_seq_one_letter_code
_entity_poly.pdbx_strand_id
1 'polypeptide(L)'
;MIELMTVREVAVYLRVTEKTIYRLLRQGKIPATRVGHSWRFDKALIDEWLHRSSIGAKAAILVVDDEEMIRVLFREVLENSGHSVTTAETGSKGLELVKQRDFALVFLDLKMPGMDGAELFRQIKAIKPRLSVTIITGYPDSELMAQALSYGPFGVMNKPFGESDIINAVNSFLGATEKS
;
A
#
# COMPACT_ATOMS: atom_id res chain seq x y z
N MET A 1 -14.51 -17.37 -22.03
CA MET A 1 -14.41 -16.78 -23.39
C MET A 1 -13.39 -15.67 -23.28
N ILE A 2 -12.34 -15.65 -24.12
CA ILE A 2 -11.28 -14.63 -24.02
C ILE A 2 -11.82 -13.32 -24.57
N GLU A 3 -11.95 -12.30 -23.72
CA GLU A 3 -12.38 -10.96 -24.12
C GLU A 3 -11.16 -10.15 -24.57
N LEU A 4 -10.94 -10.07 -25.88
CA LEU A 4 -9.82 -9.35 -26.47
C LEU A 4 -10.22 -7.93 -26.85
N MET A 5 -9.69 -6.95 -26.13
CA MET A 5 -9.87 -5.53 -26.40
C MET A 5 -8.88 -5.02 -27.45
N THR A 6 -9.30 -4.01 -28.22
CA THR A 6 -8.46 -3.17 -29.08
C THR A 6 -7.71 -2.11 -28.27
N VAL A 7 -6.78 -1.39 -28.92
CA VAL A 7 -6.09 -0.23 -28.33
C VAL A 7 -7.07 0.83 -27.83
N ARG A 8 -8.13 1.10 -28.60
CA ARG A 8 -9.15 2.09 -28.24
C ARG A 8 -9.97 1.64 -27.03
N GLU A 9 -10.39 0.38 -27.02
CA GLU A 9 -11.18 -0.18 -25.91
C GLU A 9 -10.38 -0.24 -24.61
N VAL A 10 -9.13 -0.69 -24.64
CA VAL A 10 -8.28 -0.70 -23.44
C VAL A 10 -7.95 0.72 -22.98
N ALA A 11 -7.81 1.69 -23.90
CA ALA A 11 -7.61 3.10 -23.54
C ALA A 11 -8.83 3.65 -22.77
N VAL A 12 -10.04 3.36 -23.24
CA VAL A 12 -11.29 3.70 -22.55
C VAL A 12 -11.38 3.00 -21.19
N TYR A 13 -11.09 1.69 -21.15
CA TYR A 13 -11.10 0.88 -19.95
C TYR A 13 -10.18 1.44 -18.86
N LEU A 14 -8.94 1.78 -19.25
CA LEU A 14 -7.91 2.34 -18.38
C LEU A 14 -8.07 3.85 -18.11
N ARG A 15 -9.04 4.51 -18.75
CA ARG A 15 -9.25 5.97 -18.69
C ARG A 15 -7.99 6.78 -19.08
N VAL A 16 -7.26 6.32 -20.10
CA VAL A 16 -6.08 7.00 -20.66
C VAL A 16 -6.22 7.24 -22.15
N THR A 17 -5.32 8.01 -22.74
CA THR A 17 -5.28 8.21 -24.21
C THR A 17 -4.67 7.01 -24.94
N GLU A 18 -5.08 6.76 -26.19
CA GLU A 18 -4.44 5.75 -27.05
C GLU A 18 -2.93 5.99 -27.20
N LYS A 19 -2.48 7.25 -27.21
CA LYS A 19 -1.07 7.63 -27.23
C LYS A 19 -0.29 7.07 -26.03
N THR A 20 -0.93 7.00 -24.86
CA THR A 20 -0.34 6.39 -23.65
C THR A 20 -0.24 4.87 -23.81
N ILE A 21 -1.26 4.21 -24.36
CA ILE A 21 -1.21 2.78 -24.66
C ILE A 21 -0.06 2.45 -25.61
N TYR A 22 0.10 3.19 -26.71
CA TYR A 22 1.23 3.02 -27.62
C TYR A 22 2.59 3.33 -26.99
N ARG A 23 2.65 4.18 -25.96
CA ARG A 23 3.88 4.41 -25.19
C ARG A 23 4.22 3.19 -24.34
N LEU A 24 3.24 2.62 -23.63
CA LEU A 24 3.42 1.42 -22.80
C LEU A 24 3.80 0.20 -23.64
N LEU A 25 3.15 0.01 -24.80
CA LEU A 25 3.51 -1.05 -25.75
C LEU A 25 4.97 -0.97 -26.21
N ARG A 26 5.45 0.24 -26.55
CA ARG A 26 6.85 0.45 -26.97
C ARG A 26 7.85 0.15 -25.85
N GLN A 27 7.44 0.31 -24.61
CA GLN A 27 8.27 0.06 -23.42
C GLN A 27 8.12 -1.38 -22.89
N GLY A 28 7.25 -2.21 -23.49
CA GLY A 28 6.93 -3.54 -22.98
C GLY A 28 6.23 -3.51 -21.61
N LYS A 29 5.62 -2.38 -21.24
CA LYS A 29 5.05 -2.12 -19.90
C LYS A 29 3.56 -2.42 -19.79
N ILE A 30 2.94 -3.06 -20.78
CA ILE A 30 1.53 -3.47 -20.74
C ILE A 30 1.40 -4.83 -21.44
N PRO A 31 0.70 -5.83 -20.86
CA PRO A 31 0.53 -7.12 -21.50
C PRO A 31 -0.32 -6.96 -22.76
N ALA A 32 0.22 -7.41 -23.88
CA ALA A 32 -0.47 -7.32 -25.15
C ALA A 32 -0.02 -8.47 -26.06
N THR A 33 -0.95 -8.93 -26.89
CA THR A 33 -0.70 -9.98 -27.88
C THR A 33 -0.93 -9.41 -29.28
N ARG A 34 -0.10 -9.81 -30.24
CA ARG A 34 -0.37 -9.51 -31.66
C ARG A 34 -1.33 -10.54 -32.22
N VAL A 35 -2.45 -10.07 -32.77
CA VAL A 35 -3.38 -10.89 -33.55
C VAL A 35 -3.46 -10.27 -34.95
N GLY A 36 -2.82 -10.94 -35.91
CA GLY A 36 -2.56 -10.38 -37.23
C GLY A 36 -1.72 -9.10 -37.13
N HIS A 37 -2.19 -8.02 -37.75
CA HIS A 37 -1.50 -6.72 -37.77
C HIS A 37 -1.85 -5.81 -36.57
N SER A 38 -2.74 -6.25 -35.68
CA SER A 38 -3.26 -5.41 -34.60
C SER A 38 -2.86 -5.91 -33.21
N TRP A 39 -2.68 -4.97 -32.28
CA TRP A 39 -2.56 -5.28 -30.86
C TRP A 39 -3.92 -5.65 -30.26
N ARG A 40 -3.91 -6.66 -29.38
CA ARG A 40 -5.05 -7.11 -28.60
C ARG A 40 -4.66 -7.26 -27.14
N PHE A 41 -5.61 -6.96 -26.26
CA PHE A 41 -5.42 -6.96 -24.82
C PHE A 41 -6.46 -7.88 -24.20
N ASP A 42 -6.01 -8.97 -23.60
CA ASP A 42 -6.89 -9.81 -22.79
C ASP A 42 -7.26 -9.03 -21.54
N LYS A 43 -8.56 -8.82 -21.33
CA LYS A 43 -9.06 -8.07 -20.18
C LYS A 43 -8.61 -8.66 -18.85
N ALA A 44 -8.60 -9.98 -18.68
CA ALA A 44 -8.17 -10.60 -17.43
C ALA A 44 -6.67 -10.36 -17.17
N LEU A 45 -5.83 -10.39 -18.22
CA LEU A 45 -4.41 -10.05 -18.09
C LEU A 45 -4.19 -8.56 -17.83
N ILE A 46 -5.05 -7.69 -18.37
CA ILE A 46 -5.01 -6.25 -18.09
C ILE A 46 -5.42 -5.98 -16.65
N ASP A 47 -6.44 -6.65 -16.15
CA ASP A 47 -6.85 -6.57 -14.76
C ASP A 47 -5.70 -7.05 -13.87
N GLU A 48 -5.13 -8.23 -14.11
CA GLU A 48 -3.98 -8.72 -13.36
C GLU A 48 -2.77 -7.78 -13.44
N TRP A 49 -2.50 -7.20 -14.61
CA TRP A 49 -1.43 -6.22 -14.81
C TRP A 49 -1.70 -4.90 -14.09
N LEU A 50 -2.94 -4.43 -14.04
CA LEU A 50 -3.33 -3.26 -13.27
C LEU A 50 -3.10 -3.47 -11.78
N HIS A 51 -3.52 -4.62 -11.26
CA HIS A 51 -3.26 -4.99 -9.87
C HIS A 51 -1.75 -5.06 -9.62
N ARG A 52 -0.97 -5.67 -10.52
CA ARG A 52 0.51 -5.69 -10.47
C ARG A 52 1.20 -4.35 -10.69
N SER A 53 0.57 -3.39 -11.34
CA SER A 53 1.16 -2.08 -11.64
C SER A 53 0.75 -1.02 -10.62
N SER A 54 -0.36 -1.20 -9.89
CA SER A 54 -0.57 -0.55 -8.59
C SER A 54 0.43 -1.04 -7.54
N ILE A 55 1.00 -2.24 -7.74
CA ILE A 55 2.18 -2.76 -7.02
C ILE A 55 3.46 -2.18 -7.66
N GLY A 56 3.53 -0.85 -7.72
CA GLY A 56 4.63 -0.08 -8.33
C GLY A 56 5.90 0.00 -7.49
N ALA A 57 6.14 -0.96 -6.59
CA ALA A 57 7.41 -1.32 -5.95
C ALA A 57 7.07 -2.36 -4.88
N LYS A 58 7.84 -3.44 -4.79
CA LYS A 58 7.77 -4.34 -3.63
C LYS A 58 8.18 -3.55 -2.38
N ALA A 59 7.21 -3.00 -1.68
CA ALA A 59 7.41 -2.30 -0.43
C ALA A 59 7.66 -3.29 0.70
N ALA A 60 8.65 -3.00 1.54
CA ALA A 60 8.77 -3.61 2.86
C ALA A 60 7.84 -2.85 3.81
N ILE A 61 6.86 -3.54 4.36
CA ILE A 61 5.80 -2.97 5.21
C ILE A 61 5.92 -3.57 6.60
N LEU A 62 5.88 -2.74 7.63
CA LEU A 62 5.78 -3.16 9.03
C LEU A 62 4.35 -2.96 9.52
N VAL A 63 3.81 -3.94 10.23
CA VAL A 63 2.50 -3.85 10.89
C VAL A 63 2.68 -4.05 12.39
N VAL A 64 2.28 -3.08 13.19
CA VAL A 64 2.37 -3.11 14.65
C VAL A 64 0.95 -2.99 15.23
N ASP A 65 0.44 -4.10 15.73
CA ASP A 65 -0.91 -4.23 16.29
C ASP A 65 -0.88 -5.40 17.29
N ASP A 66 -1.54 -5.30 18.44
CA ASP A 66 -1.55 -6.37 19.46
C ASP A 66 -2.52 -7.51 19.11
N GLU A 67 -3.50 -7.25 18.24
CA GLU A 67 -4.46 -8.23 17.76
C GLU A 67 -3.86 -9.13 16.66
N GLU A 68 -3.74 -10.43 16.94
CA GLU A 68 -3.18 -11.39 15.97
C GLU A 68 -3.98 -11.44 14.66
N MET A 69 -5.31 -11.38 14.75
CA MET A 69 -6.18 -11.41 13.58
C MET A 69 -5.91 -10.24 12.63
N ILE A 70 -5.62 -9.05 13.16
CA ILE A 70 -5.26 -7.89 12.34
C ILE A 70 -3.91 -8.12 11.65
N ARG A 71 -2.91 -8.60 12.39
CA ARG A 71 -1.59 -8.90 11.81
C ARG A 71 -1.66 -9.96 10.70
N VAL A 72 -2.50 -10.99 10.88
CA VAL A 72 -2.73 -12.04 9.86
C VAL A 72 -3.41 -11.47 8.63
N LEU A 73 -4.50 -10.70 8.80
CA LEU A 73 -5.21 -10.06 7.69
C LEU A 73 -4.27 -9.18 6.85
N PHE A 74 -3.48 -8.32 7.49
CA PHE A 74 -2.52 -7.48 6.79
C PHE A 74 -1.49 -8.30 6.02
N ARG A 75 -0.96 -9.37 6.63
CA ARG A 75 0.02 -10.24 5.98
C ARG A 75 -0.59 -10.88 4.74
N GLU A 76 -1.75 -11.51 4.86
CA GLU A 76 -2.43 -12.17 3.75
C GLU A 76 -2.71 -11.19 2.60
N VAL A 77 -3.33 -10.06 2.89
CA VAL A 77 -3.72 -9.07 1.86
C VAL A 77 -2.50 -8.48 1.15
N LEU A 78 -1.47 -8.08 1.91
CA LEU A 78 -0.32 -7.36 1.34
C LEU A 78 0.70 -8.29 0.70
N GLU A 79 0.91 -9.51 1.23
CA GLU A 79 1.78 -10.50 0.59
C GLU A 79 1.15 -11.05 -0.70
N ASN A 80 -0.18 -11.25 -0.73
CA ASN A 80 -0.91 -11.56 -1.96
C ASN A 80 -0.80 -10.42 -2.99
N SER A 81 -0.64 -9.19 -2.51
CA SER A 81 -0.33 -8.01 -3.33
C SER A 81 1.19 -7.85 -3.60
N GLY A 82 2.01 -8.87 -3.35
CA GLY A 82 3.43 -8.88 -3.72
C GLY A 82 4.36 -8.06 -2.82
N HIS A 83 3.87 -7.47 -1.73
CA HIS A 83 4.68 -6.74 -0.75
C HIS A 83 5.39 -7.71 0.21
N SER A 84 6.39 -7.20 0.94
CA SER A 84 7.02 -7.94 2.04
C SER A 84 6.49 -7.42 3.35
N VAL A 85 5.86 -8.28 4.16
CA VAL A 85 5.24 -7.85 5.43
C VAL A 85 6.05 -8.38 6.60
N THR A 86 6.43 -7.49 7.51
CA THR A 86 6.92 -7.85 8.85
C THR A 86 5.88 -7.42 9.86
N THR A 87 5.65 -8.21 10.91
CA THR A 87 4.62 -7.93 11.91
C THR A 87 5.23 -7.90 13.31
N ALA A 88 4.75 -7.00 14.17
CA ALA A 88 5.11 -6.92 15.58
C ALA A 88 3.85 -6.86 16.45
N GLU A 89 3.87 -7.57 17.57
CA GLU A 89 2.74 -7.63 18.52
C GLU A 89 2.79 -6.54 19.60
N THR A 90 3.90 -5.80 19.69
CA THR A 90 4.10 -4.73 20.67
C THR A 90 4.86 -3.57 20.06
N GLY A 91 4.65 -2.38 20.63
CA GLY A 91 5.36 -1.18 20.22
C GLY A 91 6.88 -1.30 20.33
N SER A 92 7.39 -1.91 21.40
CA SER A 92 8.84 -2.14 21.61
C SER A 92 9.47 -3.00 20.52
N LYS A 93 8.80 -4.10 20.13
CA LYS A 93 9.27 -4.98 19.05
C LYS A 93 9.21 -4.28 17.69
N GLY A 94 8.15 -3.49 17.45
CA GLY A 94 8.04 -2.64 16.26
C GLY A 94 9.19 -1.64 16.15
N LEU A 95 9.51 -0.96 17.25
CA LEU A 95 10.61 0.00 17.32
C LEU A 95 11.97 -0.65 17.06
N GLU A 96 12.22 -1.82 17.63
CA GLU A 96 13.45 -2.57 17.41
C GLU A 96 13.62 -2.93 15.92
N LEU A 97 12.55 -3.40 15.28
CA LEU A 97 12.56 -3.71 13.85
C LEU A 97 12.85 -2.48 12.99
N VAL A 98 12.26 -1.32 13.30
CA VAL A 98 12.52 -0.05 12.59
C VAL A 98 13.99 0.39 12.72
N LYS A 99 14.65 0.07 13.83
CA LYS A 99 16.09 0.34 14.01
C LYS A 99 16.96 -0.59 13.17
N GLN A 100 16.53 -1.85 13.00
CA GLN A 100 17.33 -2.89 12.34
C GLN A 100 17.13 -2.94 10.81
N ARG A 101 15.99 -2.50 10.31
CA ARG A 101 15.59 -2.66 8.89
C ARG A 101 14.95 -1.39 8.35
N ASP A 102 15.07 -1.19 7.05
CA ASP A 102 14.34 -0.13 6.36
C ASP A 102 12.97 -0.66 5.90
N PHE A 103 11.94 0.11 6.25
CA PHE A 103 10.58 -0.10 5.77
C PHE A 103 10.19 1.08 4.89
N ALA A 104 9.29 0.85 3.94
CA ALA A 104 8.69 1.91 3.14
C ALA A 104 7.47 2.51 3.87
N LEU A 105 6.71 1.67 4.58
CA LEU A 105 5.49 2.04 5.27
C LEU A 105 5.35 1.26 6.58
N VAL A 106 4.85 1.93 7.62
CA VAL A 106 4.46 1.30 8.88
C VAL A 106 2.96 1.49 9.10
N PHE A 107 2.24 0.42 9.37
CA PHE A 107 0.90 0.44 9.94
C PHE A 107 0.99 0.29 11.45
N LEU A 108 0.36 1.19 12.19
CA LEU A 108 0.51 1.31 13.63
C LEU A 108 -0.85 1.49 14.32
N ASP A 109 -1.24 0.56 15.19
CA ASP A 109 -2.36 0.79 16.10
C ASP A 109 -2.01 1.83 17.16
N LEU A 110 -2.94 2.75 17.45
CA LEU A 110 -2.81 3.67 18.59
C LEU A 110 -2.98 2.96 19.93
N LYS A 111 -3.90 2.00 20.00
CA LYS A 111 -4.37 1.46 21.27
C LYS A 111 -3.81 0.07 21.49
N MET A 112 -2.57 0.00 21.95
CA MET A 112 -1.91 -1.25 22.36
C MET A 112 -1.64 -1.27 23.87
N PRO A 113 -1.67 -2.43 24.53
CA PRO A 113 -1.19 -2.58 25.90
C PRO A 113 0.30 -2.23 26.04
N GLY A 114 0.64 -1.47 27.09
CA GLY A 114 2.03 -1.20 27.50
C GLY A 114 2.65 0.04 26.86
N MET A 115 2.85 0.05 25.53
CA MET A 115 3.38 1.22 24.81
C MET A 115 2.30 1.84 23.93
N ASP A 116 2.06 3.12 24.15
CA ASP A 116 1.14 3.94 23.37
C ASP A 116 1.63 4.10 21.92
N GLY A 117 0.73 3.89 20.95
CA GLY A 117 1.06 4.06 19.53
C GLY A 117 1.49 5.50 19.19
N ALA A 118 1.00 6.52 19.90
CA ALA A 118 1.46 7.90 19.71
C ALA A 118 2.94 8.06 20.09
N GLU A 119 3.37 7.43 21.19
CA GLU A 119 4.75 7.45 21.64
C GLU A 119 5.67 6.63 20.70
N LEU A 120 5.20 5.47 20.21
CA LEU A 120 5.92 4.73 19.18
C LEU A 120 6.11 5.57 17.92
N PHE A 121 5.07 6.25 17.45
CA PHE A 121 5.15 7.14 16.28
C PHE A 121 6.21 8.22 16.47
N ARG A 122 6.22 8.89 17.64
CA ARG A 122 7.23 9.89 18.00
C ARG A 122 8.65 9.32 17.89
N GLN A 123 8.88 8.13 18.44
CA GLN A 123 10.20 7.50 18.42
C GLN A 123 10.60 7.06 17.00
N ILE A 124 9.67 6.52 16.22
CA ILE A 124 9.90 6.18 14.80
C ILE A 124 10.34 7.42 14.03
N LYS A 125 9.63 8.54 14.17
CA LYS A 125 9.96 9.79 13.47
C LYS A 125 11.29 10.39 13.91
N ALA A 126 11.68 10.22 15.18
CA ALA A 126 13.00 10.64 15.65
C ALA A 126 14.15 9.85 14.97
N ILE A 127 13.95 8.55 14.69
CA ILE A 127 14.98 7.67 14.09
C ILE A 127 14.95 7.74 12.56
N LYS A 128 13.76 7.74 11.96
CA LYS A 128 13.52 7.76 10.52
C LYS A 128 12.48 8.84 10.17
N PRO A 129 12.86 10.12 10.09
CA PRO A 129 11.92 11.22 9.87
C PRO A 129 11.09 11.10 8.59
N ARG A 130 11.65 10.46 7.56
CA ARG A 130 11.03 10.24 6.24
C ARG A 130 10.19 8.97 6.15
N LEU A 131 10.19 8.11 7.17
CA LEU A 131 9.42 6.87 7.14
C LEU A 131 7.93 7.21 7.18
N SER A 132 7.18 6.72 6.19
CA SER A 132 5.73 6.86 6.18
C SER A 132 5.10 5.97 7.22
N VAL A 133 4.14 6.52 7.94
CA VAL A 133 3.36 5.81 8.95
C VAL A 133 1.89 6.05 8.67
N THR A 134 1.11 4.99 8.71
CA THR A 134 -0.36 5.01 8.70
C THR A 134 -0.84 4.53 10.06
N ILE A 135 -1.57 5.39 10.75
CA ILE A 135 -2.17 5.10 12.03
C ILE A 135 -3.50 4.39 11.82
N ILE A 136 -3.68 3.28 12.53
CA ILE A 136 -4.90 2.49 12.58
C ILE A 136 -5.59 2.81 13.91
N THR A 137 -6.86 3.20 13.90
CA THR A 137 -7.57 3.54 15.14
C THR A 137 -9.08 3.30 15.04
N GLY A 138 -9.68 2.81 16.12
CA GLY A 138 -11.14 2.81 16.30
C GLY A 138 -11.69 4.09 16.95
N TYR A 139 -10.81 5.01 17.35
CA TYR A 139 -11.15 6.23 18.08
C TYR A 139 -10.39 7.44 17.50
N PRO A 140 -10.82 7.96 16.34
CA PRO A 140 -10.13 9.06 15.66
C PRO A 140 -10.17 10.39 16.45
N ASP A 141 -11.14 10.58 17.34
CA ASP A 141 -11.27 11.79 18.17
C ASP A 141 -10.59 11.66 19.56
N SER A 142 -9.66 10.71 19.71
CA SER A 142 -8.97 10.47 20.98
C SER A 142 -7.82 11.44 21.25
N GLU A 143 -7.48 11.64 22.52
CA GLU A 143 -6.30 12.42 22.92
C GLU A 143 -5.00 11.84 22.35
N LEU A 144 -4.93 10.52 22.18
CA LEU A 144 -3.80 9.84 21.51
C LEU A 144 -3.62 10.29 20.07
N MET A 145 -4.72 10.45 19.33
CA MET A 145 -4.68 10.98 17.97
C MET A 145 -4.18 12.43 17.95
N ALA A 146 -4.67 13.25 18.88
CA ALA A 146 -4.23 14.64 19.01
C ALA A 146 -2.72 14.73 19.32
N GLN A 147 -2.21 13.86 20.18
CA GLN A 147 -0.77 13.77 20.46
C GLN A 147 0.01 13.32 19.22
N ALA A 148 -0.44 12.29 18.51
CA ALA A 148 0.21 11.84 17.29
C ALA A 148 0.32 12.96 16.24
N LEU A 149 -0.74 13.77 16.05
CA LEU A 149 -0.74 14.92 15.14
C LEU A 149 0.37 15.93 15.44
N SER A 150 0.73 16.10 16.72
CA SER A 150 1.80 17.00 17.13
C SER A 150 3.20 16.54 16.70
N TYR A 151 3.37 15.25 16.37
CA TYR A 151 4.66 14.66 16.01
C TYR A 151 4.93 14.63 14.50
N GLY A 152 3.95 15.02 13.67
CA GLY A 152 4.11 15.21 12.23
C GLY A 152 3.09 14.47 11.37
N PRO A 153 3.28 14.45 10.04
CA PRO A 153 2.30 13.88 9.13
C PRO A 153 2.31 12.34 9.14
N PHE A 154 1.11 11.78 9.06
CA PHE A 154 0.82 10.36 8.92
C PHE A 154 -0.48 10.14 8.15
N GLY A 155 -0.66 8.94 7.58
CA GLY A 155 -1.93 8.49 7.04
C GLY A 155 -2.85 7.96 8.13
N VAL A 156 -4.16 7.92 7.89
CA VAL A 156 -5.14 7.44 8.87
C VAL A 156 -6.01 6.36 8.25
N MET A 157 -6.23 5.28 8.98
CA MET A 157 -7.16 4.20 8.65
C MET A 157 -8.05 3.92 9.86
N ASN A 158 -9.37 4.02 9.68
CA ASN A 158 -10.32 3.83 10.78
C ASN A 158 -10.74 2.35 10.87
N LYS A 159 -10.79 1.81 12.09
CA LYS A 159 -11.48 0.54 12.40
C LYS A 159 -13.01 0.81 12.40
N PRO A 160 -13.84 -0.07 11.81
CA PRO A 160 -13.49 -1.27 11.07
C PRO A 160 -13.00 -0.97 9.64
N PHE A 161 -12.08 -1.78 9.14
CA PHE A 161 -11.53 -1.72 7.78
C PHE A 161 -11.57 -3.11 7.12
N GLY A 162 -11.58 -3.13 5.79
CA GLY A 162 -11.49 -4.35 4.98
C GLY A 162 -10.22 -4.39 4.12
N GLU A 163 -10.11 -5.45 3.33
CA GLU A 163 -8.96 -5.67 2.42
C GLU A 163 -8.75 -4.50 1.45
N SER A 164 -9.85 -3.93 0.93
CA SER A 164 -9.80 -2.79 0.00
C SER A 164 -9.18 -1.55 0.65
N ASP A 165 -9.42 -1.31 1.93
CA ASP A 165 -8.86 -0.16 2.65
C ASP A 165 -7.36 -0.31 2.84
N ILE A 166 -6.90 -1.52 3.15
CA ILE A 166 -5.48 -1.87 3.28
C ILE A 166 -4.75 -1.62 1.95
N ILE A 167 -5.29 -2.14 0.85
CA ILE A 167 -4.71 -1.96 -0.48
C ILE A 167 -4.71 -0.48 -0.88
N ASN A 168 -5.81 0.23 -0.64
CA ASN A 168 -5.92 1.66 -0.97
C ASN A 168 -4.93 2.52 -0.19
N ALA A 169 -4.68 2.20 1.08
CA ALA A 169 -3.70 2.92 1.91
C ALA A 169 -2.29 2.75 1.34
N VAL A 170 -1.91 1.54 0.93
CA VAL A 170 -0.60 1.29 0.30
C VAL A 170 -0.49 1.94 -1.07
N ASN A 171 -1.52 1.82 -1.91
CA ASN A 171 -1.54 2.43 -3.24
C ASN A 171 -1.46 3.97 -3.17
N SER A 172 -2.13 4.58 -2.18
CA SER A 172 -2.03 6.02 -1.95
C SER A 172 -0.62 6.45 -1.58
N PHE A 173 0.07 5.64 -0.76
CA PHE A 173 1.48 5.86 -0.42
C PHE A 173 2.39 5.71 -1.64
N LEU A 174 2.28 4.61 -2.40
CA LEU A 174 3.12 4.36 -3.58
C LEU A 174 2.88 5.38 -4.71
N GLY A 175 1.61 5.76 -4.94
CA GLY A 175 1.25 6.79 -5.91
C GLY A 175 1.71 8.20 -5.53
N ALA A 176 1.95 8.47 -4.24
CA ALA A 176 2.56 9.72 -3.79
C ALA A 176 4.07 9.76 -4.04
N THR A 177 4.77 8.61 -3.96
CA THR A 177 6.22 8.53 -4.19
C THR A 177 6.63 8.68 -5.66
N GLU A 178 5.74 8.38 -6.62
CA GLU A 178 6.04 8.57 -8.06
C GLU A 178 5.95 10.04 -8.52
N LYS A 179 5.41 10.94 -7.69
CA LYS A 179 5.20 12.36 -8.04
C LYS A 179 6.28 13.33 -7.51
N SER A 180 7.34 12.82 -6.88
CA SER A 180 8.41 13.65 -6.29
C SER A 180 9.74 13.49 -7.02
#